data_AF-A0A2H6F860-F1
#
_entry.id   AF-A0A2H6F860-F1
#
_cell.length_a   1.000
_cell.length_b   1.000
_cell.length_c   1.000
_cell.angle_alpha   90.00
_cell.angle_beta   90.00
_cell.angle_gamma   90.00
#
_symmetry.space_group_name_H-M   'P 1'
#
loop_
_entity.id
_entity.type
_entity.pdbx_description
1 polymer ?
#
loop_
_entity_poly.entity_id
_entity_poly.type
_entity_poly.pdbx_seq_one_letter_code
_entity_poly.pdbx_strand_id
1 'polypeptide(L)' 'MSENKSDSNRQQQKRDPDLANAEIALKRAAKKAREQARKNGTAIVTIKNNVIREEYPDR' A
#
# COMPACT_ATOMS: atom_id res chain seq x y z
N MET A 1 -36.56 -26.19 9.61
CA MET A 1 -35.18 -26.71 9.61
C MET A 1 -34.28 -25.58 9.16
N SER A 2 -33.48 -25.05 10.09
CA SER A 2 -32.70 -23.81 9.92
C SER A 2 -31.45 -24.10 9.08
N GLU A 3 -31.33 -23.46 7.92
CA GLU A 3 -30.11 -23.47 7.13
C GLU A 3 -29.00 -22.75 7.89
N ASN A 4 -27.96 -23.51 8.22
CA ASN A 4 -26.74 -23.06 8.86
C ASN A 4 -26.13 -21.91 8.05
N LYS A 5 -26.17 -20.70 8.61
CA LYS A 5 -25.26 -19.61 8.23
C LYS A 5 -23.85 -20.08 8.54
N SER A 6 -23.23 -20.74 7.59
CA SER A 6 -21.84 -21.16 7.59
C SER A 6 -20.95 -19.94 7.83
N ASP A 7 -20.51 -19.80 9.08
CA ASP A 7 -19.15 -19.40 9.45
C ASP A 7 -18.56 -18.22 8.67
N SER A 8 -19.32 -17.13 8.55
CA SER A 8 -18.76 -15.81 8.25
C SER A 8 -17.84 -15.27 9.36
N ASN A 9 -17.61 -16.07 10.39
CA ASN A 9 -16.57 -15.90 11.40
C ASN A 9 -15.26 -16.60 10.98
N ARG A 10 -14.81 -16.38 9.73
CA ARG A 10 -13.38 -16.56 9.41
C ARG A 10 -12.66 -15.50 10.23
N GLN A 11 -12.27 -15.93 11.42
CA GLN A 11 -11.30 -15.33 12.32
C GLN A 11 -10.48 -14.31 11.55
N GLN A 12 -10.73 -13.03 11.83
CA GLN A 12 -9.77 -11.98 11.57
C GLN A 12 -8.50 -12.40 12.30
N GLN A 13 -7.66 -13.20 11.65
CA GLN A 13 -6.32 -13.45 12.14
C GLN A 13 -5.73 -12.07 12.30
N LYS A 14 -5.53 -11.65 13.56
CA LYS A 14 -4.85 -10.40 13.86
C LYS A 14 -3.58 -10.42 13.03
N ARG A 15 -3.49 -9.52 12.05
CA ARG A 15 -2.26 -9.34 11.29
C ARG A 15 -1.15 -9.10 12.29
N ASP A 16 0.00 -9.71 12.06
CA ASP A 16 1.17 -9.47 12.87
C ASP A 16 1.38 -7.95 13.00
N PRO A 17 1.44 -7.41 14.24
CA PRO A 17 1.50 -5.97 14.46
C PRO A 17 2.75 -5.34 13.82
N ASP A 18 3.85 -6.07 13.72
CA ASP A 18 5.08 -5.56 13.12
C ASP A 18 4.93 -5.47 11.61
N LEU A 19 4.33 -6.49 10.97
CA LEU A 19 4.02 -6.44 9.54
C LEU A 19 3.03 -5.32 9.22
N ALA A 20 2.01 -5.11 10.06
CA ALA A 20 1.05 -4.04 9.89
C ALA A 20 1.71 -2.65 10.00
N ASN A 21 2.57 -2.46 11.00
CA ASN A 21 3.31 -1.22 11.20
C ASN A 21 4.29 -0.94 10.05
N ALA A 22 4.99 -1.97 9.57
CA ALA A 22 5.88 -1.87 8.42
C ALA A 22 5.12 -1.45 7.15
N GLU A 23 3.96 -2.06 6.89
CA GLU A 23 3.09 -1.69 5.75
C GLU A 23 2.67 -0.21 5.84
N ILE A 24 2.26 0.26 7.01
CA ILE A 24 1.88 1.66 7.25
C ILE A 24 3.06 2.60 7.02
N ALA A 25 4.25 2.24 7.52
CA ALA A 25 5.46 3.03 7.36
C ALA A 25 5.85 3.18 5.88
N LEU A 26 5.79 2.10 5.11
CA LEU A 26 6.07 2.11 3.68
C LEU A 26 5.06 2.97 2.90
N LYS A 27 3.77 2.87 3.22
CA LYS A 27 2.73 3.73 2.61
C LYS A 27 2.98 5.21 2.89
N ARG A 28 3.37 5.55 4.13
CA ARG A 28 3.72 6.93 4.50
C ARG A 28 4.95 7.43 3.74
N ALA A 29 6.00 6.61 3.66
CA ALA A 29 7.21 6.94 2.92
C ALA A 29 6.91 7.20 1.44
N ALA A 30 6.10 6.34 0.81
CA ALA A 30 5.69 6.50 -0.59
C ALA A 30 4.86 7.78 -0.82
N LYS A 31 4.00 8.16 0.12
CA LYS A 31 3.25 9.43 0.05
C LYS A 31 4.20 10.63 0.12
N LYS A 32 5.14 10.62 1.07
CA LYS A 32 6.13 11.69 1.24
C LYS A 32 7.03 11.85 0.02
N ALA A 33 7.45 10.74 -0.59
CA ALA A 33 8.23 10.76 -1.83
C ALA A 33 7.46 11.45 -2.98
N ARG A 34 6.16 11.16 -3.12
CA ARG A 34 5.28 11.83 -4.09
C ARG A 34 5.11 13.31 -3.83
N GLU A 35 4.93 13.70 -2.58
CA GLU A 35 4.85 15.11 -2.20
C GLU A 35 6.16 15.86 -2.52
N GLN A 36 7.31 15.24 -2.25
CA GLN A 36 8.61 15.84 -2.56
C GLN A 36 8.86 15.94 -4.06
N ALA A 37 8.50 14.89 -4.80
CA ALA A 37 8.56 14.87 -6.26
C ALA A 37 7.73 16.00 -6.88
N ARG A 38 6.49 16.20 -6.42
CA ARG A 38 5.62 17.32 -6.83
C ARG A 38 6.26 18.68 -6.56
N LYS A 39 6.81 18.89 -5.36
CA LYS A 39 7.44 20.18 -4.98
C LYS A 39 8.67 20.51 -5.84
N ASN A 40 9.45 19.50 -6.20
CA ASN A 40 10.72 19.69 -6.89
C ASN A 40 10.62 19.43 -8.40
N GLY A 41 9.44 19.10 -8.93
CA GLY A 41 9.26 18.70 -10.31
C GLY A 41 10.07 17.45 -10.72
N THR A 42 10.38 16.57 -9.75
CA THR A 42 11.21 15.38 -9.97
C THR A 42 10.34 14.16 -10.25
N ALA A 43 10.82 13.23 -11.08
CA ALA A 43 10.13 11.97 -11.35
C ALA A 43 10.27 10.97 -10.20
N ILE A 44 9.29 10.05 -10.10
CA ILE A 44 9.35 8.89 -9.22
C ILE A 44 9.47 7.65 -10.07
N VAL A 45 10.48 6.83 -9.79
CA VAL A 45 10.69 5.57 -10.49
C VAL A 45 10.23 4.41 -9.60
N THR A 46 9.38 3.55 -10.13
CA THR A 46 8.91 2.34 -9.47
C THR A 46 9.20 1.12 -10.31
N ILE A 47 9.48 -0.01 -9.66
CA ILE A 47 9.65 -1.30 -10.32
C ILE A 47 8.51 -2.21 -9.87
N LYS A 48 7.77 -2.76 -10.83
CA LYS A 48 6.71 -3.73 -10.57
C LYS A 48 6.79 -4.84 -11.60
N ASN A 49 6.92 -6.09 -11.16
CA ASN A 49 7.04 -7.26 -12.03
C ASN A 49 8.16 -7.10 -13.08
N ASN A 50 9.34 -6.65 -12.64
CA ASN A 50 10.49 -6.31 -13.50
C ASN A 50 10.24 -5.21 -14.56
N VAL A 51 9.12 -4.50 -14.50
CA VAL A 51 8.84 -3.34 -15.35
C VAL A 51 9.12 -2.07 -14.56
N ILE A 52 9.99 -1.22 -15.13
CA ILE A 52 10.27 0.11 -14.62
C ILE A 52 9.18 1.07 -15.12
N ARG A 53 8.62 1.87 -14.22
CA ARG A 53 7.68 2.95 -14.54
C ARG A 53 8.13 4.25 -13.89
N GLU A 54 8.10 5.32 -14.68
CA GLU A 54 8.36 6.68 -14.22
C GLU A 54 7.05 7.46 -14.10
N GLU A 55 6.80 8.06 -12.94
CA GLU A 55 5.67 8.93 -12.66
C GLU A 55 6.18 10.37 -12.52
N TYR A 56 5.75 11.25 -13.41
CA TYR A 56 6.00 12.69 -13.28
C TYR A 56 4.81 13.33 -12.57
N PRO A 57 5.04 14.29 -11.67
CA PRO A 57 3.96 15.07 -11.10
C PRO A 57 3.29 15.90 -12.20
N ASP A 58 1.95 15.87 -12.27
CA ASP A 58 1.19 16.80 -13.11
C ASP A 58 1.56 18.24 -12.71
N ARG A 59 1.83 19.08 -13.72
CA ARG A 59 2.22 20.49 -13.54
C ARG A 59 1.11 21.31 -12.91
#